data_AF-A0A937FXJ1-F1
#
_entry.id   AF-A0A937FXJ1-F1
#
_cell.length_a   1.000
_cell.length_b   1.000
_cell.length_c   1.000
_cell.angle_alpha   90.00
_cell.angle_beta   90.00
_cell.angle_gamma   90.00
#
_symmetry.space_group_name_H-M   'P 1'
#
loop_
_entity.id
_entity.type
_entity.pdbx_description
1 polymer ?
#
loop_
_entity_poly.entity_id
_entity_poly.type
_entity_poly.pdbx_seq_one_letter_code
_entity_poly.pdbx_strand_id
1 'polypeptide(L)'
;MKTLILILTLVLSGKLIAQNQFEKFDMLSLKAFRAMEQKNYRGALNHYHEAFKEKGIAEQPEYLNAIICAARVGAVDKVQEITCEAVIQAGVSLEPLTTHEDLIDIKVFQQFIHDKYDSLYKLYYQSIPNLTVYLKVEELMARDQFVRKLDDYYFGITDGMKSEAIPLYMEAQKKNDTLAIKKYKAIIFPKLEEELKQYNQKMMQTIDSLNISELINITREHGWQKNAWFLLWHQRGSYGEDTPTWKFFKKAIDQEIAKGQLPKSFWAPFEDLRSIRTTGVSIYGYHPGKVDPEKVNQNRELIGLPALSDDEIKARNDNPRAGRMF
;
A
#
# COMPACT_ATOMS: atom_id res chain seq x y z
N MET A 1 -29.94 -33.45 -10.18
CA MET A 1 -29.05 -32.94 -11.25
C MET A 1 -29.33 -31.48 -11.60
N LYS A 2 -30.56 -31.07 -11.91
CA LYS A 2 -30.90 -29.66 -12.24
C LYS A 2 -30.60 -28.65 -11.11
N THR A 3 -30.87 -28.99 -9.85
CA THR A 3 -30.54 -28.15 -8.68
C THR A 3 -29.03 -28.02 -8.45
N LEU A 4 -28.26 -29.08 -8.72
CA LEU A 4 -26.80 -29.08 -8.57
C LEU A 4 -26.15 -28.19 -9.64
N ILE A 5 -26.65 -28.22 -10.88
CA ILE A 5 -26.20 -27.36 -11.98
C ILE A 5 -26.53 -25.89 -11.68
N LEU A 6 -27.73 -25.58 -11.16
CA LEU A 6 -28.14 -24.21 -10.82
C LEU A 6 -27.26 -23.60 -9.71
N ILE A 7 -26.98 -24.37 -8.64
CA ILE A 7 -26.08 -23.95 -7.55
C ILE A 7 -24.65 -23.73 -8.10
N LEU A 8 -24.18 -24.60 -9.00
CA LEU A 8 -22.85 -24.45 -9.61
C LEU A 8 -22.75 -23.17 -10.46
N THR A 9 -23.78 -22.86 -11.26
CA THR A 9 -23.81 -21.62 -12.05
C THR A 9 -23.87 -20.36 -11.19
N LEU A 10 -24.64 -20.37 -10.09
CA LEU A 10 -24.74 -19.23 -9.17
C LEU A 10 -23.43 -18.95 -8.41
N VAL A 11 -22.70 -20.00 -8.01
CA VAL A 11 -21.39 -19.87 -7.33
C VAL A 11 -20.32 -19.36 -8.31
N LEU A 12 -20.34 -19.81 -9.57
CA LEU A 12 -19.40 -19.34 -10.59
C LEU A 12 -19.66 -17.89 -10.99
N SER A 13 -20.94 -17.47 -11.10
CA SER A 13 -21.28 -16.07 -11.42
C SER A 13 -20.86 -15.10 -10.32
N GLY A 14 -21.01 -15.46 -9.05
CA GLY A 14 -20.61 -14.60 -7.92
C GLY A 14 -19.10 -14.29 -7.88
N LYS A 15 -18.27 -15.25 -8.29
CA LYS A 15 -16.80 -15.09 -8.33
C LYS A 15 -16.34 -14.18 -9.46
N LEU A 16 -16.92 -14.34 -10.64
CA LEU A 16 -16.64 -13.47 -11.79
C LEU A 16 -17.05 -12.02 -11.49
N ILE A 17 -18.20 -11.82 -10.82
CA ILE A 17 -18.64 -10.50 -10.38
C ILE A 17 -17.62 -9.87 -9.42
N ALA A 18 -17.14 -10.61 -8.43
CA ALA A 18 -16.18 -10.08 -7.46
C ALA A 18 -14.83 -9.68 -8.10
N GLN A 19 -14.30 -10.47 -9.04
CA GLN A 19 -13.06 -10.12 -9.74
C GLN A 19 -13.27 -8.89 -10.64
N ASN A 20 -14.39 -8.83 -11.37
CA ASN A 20 -14.72 -7.66 -12.19
C ASN A 20 -14.84 -6.37 -11.36
N GLN A 21 -15.29 -6.47 -10.10
CA GLN A 21 -15.37 -5.31 -9.20
C GLN A 21 -13.99 -4.82 -8.75
N PHE A 22 -13.04 -5.71 -8.45
CA PHE A 22 -11.65 -5.32 -8.18
C PHE A 22 -11.02 -4.64 -9.41
N GLU A 23 -11.16 -5.24 -10.59
CA GLU A 23 -10.63 -4.69 -11.85
C GLU A 23 -11.23 -3.30 -12.15
N LYS A 24 -12.54 -3.13 -11.90
CA LYS A 24 -13.21 -1.84 -12.05
C LYS A 24 -12.75 -0.81 -11.02
N PHE A 25 -12.56 -1.22 -9.77
CA PHE A 25 -11.98 -0.37 -8.72
C PHE A 25 -10.59 0.13 -9.14
N ASP A 26 -9.66 -0.77 -9.47
CA ASP A 26 -8.28 -0.41 -9.84
C ASP A 26 -8.26 0.53 -11.06
N MET A 27 -9.11 0.28 -12.05
CA MET A 27 -9.24 1.12 -13.23
C MET A 27 -9.77 2.53 -12.90
N LEU A 28 -10.78 2.65 -12.03
CA LEU A 28 -11.33 3.94 -11.61
C LEU A 28 -10.34 4.71 -10.72
N SER A 29 -9.68 4.03 -9.79
CA SER A 29 -8.63 4.61 -8.95
C SER A 29 -7.46 5.14 -9.78
N LEU A 30 -6.99 4.40 -10.79
CA LEU A 30 -5.94 4.88 -11.69
C LEU A 30 -6.41 6.08 -12.53
N LYS A 31 -7.66 6.08 -13.02
CA LYS A 31 -8.22 7.25 -13.72
C LYS A 31 -8.31 8.48 -12.82
N ALA A 32 -8.74 8.28 -11.57
CA ALA A 32 -8.83 9.35 -10.58
C ALA A 32 -7.46 9.98 -10.33
N PHE A 33 -6.45 9.14 -10.11
CA PHE A 33 -5.08 9.56 -9.93
C PHE A 33 -4.53 10.31 -11.13
N ARG A 34 -4.70 9.79 -12.35
CA ARG A 34 -4.28 10.48 -13.59
C ARG A 34 -4.94 11.86 -13.74
N ALA A 35 -6.23 11.96 -13.43
CA ALA A 35 -6.93 13.24 -13.44
C ALA A 35 -6.38 14.22 -12.38
N MET A 36 -6.03 13.72 -11.18
CA MET A 36 -5.42 14.52 -10.12
C MET A 36 -4.05 15.07 -10.53
N GLU A 37 -3.21 14.25 -11.17
CA GLU A 37 -1.91 14.66 -11.72
C GLU A 37 -2.03 15.76 -12.78
N GLN A 38 -3.10 15.70 -13.58
CA GLN A 38 -3.46 16.72 -14.55
C GLN A 38 -4.14 17.95 -13.92
N LYS A 39 -4.20 18.03 -12.59
CA LYS A 39 -4.91 19.06 -11.81
C LYS A 39 -6.41 19.14 -12.11
N ASN A 40 -6.99 18.13 -12.74
CA ASN A 40 -8.42 17.98 -12.92
C ASN A 40 -9.05 17.36 -11.65
N TYR A 41 -9.03 18.12 -10.56
CA TYR A 41 -9.48 17.64 -9.24
C TYR A 41 -10.96 17.25 -9.21
N ARG A 42 -11.81 17.93 -10.01
CA ARG A 42 -13.24 17.58 -10.12
C ARG A 42 -13.43 16.24 -10.82
N GLY A 43 -12.72 16.00 -11.92
CA GLY A 43 -12.73 14.70 -12.60
C GLY A 43 -12.16 13.59 -11.73
N ALA A 44 -11.06 13.87 -11.02
CA ALA A 44 -10.44 12.94 -10.08
C ALA A 44 -11.41 12.54 -8.96
N LEU A 45 -12.05 13.53 -8.33
CA LEU A 45 -13.02 13.30 -7.26
C LEU A 45 -14.19 12.43 -7.73
N ASN A 46 -14.71 12.66 -8.94
CA ASN A 46 -15.78 11.84 -9.51
C ASN A 46 -15.32 10.38 -9.69
N HIS A 47 -14.11 10.16 -10.20
CA HIS A 47 -13.58 8.81 -10.38
C HIS A 47 -13.34 8.10 -9.05
N TYR A 48 -12.80 8.77 -8.02
CA TYR A 48 -12.68 8.19 -6.68
C TYR A 48 -14.04 7.83 -6.08
N HIS A 49 -15.03 8.72 -6.22
CA HIS A 49 -16.38 8.46 -5.73
C HIS A 49 -17.02 7.23 -6.40
N GLU A 50 -16.83 7.06 -7.71
CA GLU A 50 -17.28 5.85 -8.41
C GLU A 50 -16.47 4.61 -7.99
N ALA A 51 -15.16 4.75 -7.74
CA ALA A 51 -14.32 3.65 -7.28
C ALA A 51 -14.82 3.12 -5.93
N PHE A 52 -15.11 4.00 -4.96
CA PHE A 52 -15.55 3.61 -3.61
C PHE A 52 -16.91 2.89 -3.58
N LYS A 53 -17.68 2.89 -4.67
CA LYS A 53 -18.92 2.10 -4.81
C LYS A 53 -18.67 0.64 -5.19
N GLU A 54 -17.48 0.35 -5.73
CA GLU A 54 -17.12 -0.99 -6.18
C GLU A 54 -16.57 -1.83 -5.02
N LYS A 55 -16.60 -3.16 -5.20
CA LYS A 55 -15.87 -4.07 -4.32
C LYS A 55 -14.38 -3.96 -4.62
N GLY A 56 -13.76 -2.94 -4.06
CA GLY A 56 -12.32 -2.78 -3.91
C GLY A 56 -12.00 -2.43 -2.47
N ILE A 57 -10.75 -2.62 -2.07
CA ILE A 57 -10.32 -2.16 -0.75
C ILE A 57 -9.59 -0.86 -0.95
N ALA A 58 -10.32 0.25 -0.97
CA ALA A 58 -9.70 1.56 -0.91
C ALA A 58 -8.77 1.60 0.30
N GLU A 59 -7.52 1.97 0.05
CA GLU A 59 -6.53 2.11 1.10
C GLU A 59 -6.47 3.57 1.52
N GLN A 60 -5.66 3.83 2.54
CA GLN A 60 -5.51 5.20 3.06
C GLN A 60 -5.10 6.22 1.98
N PRO A 61 -4.19 5.89 1.02
CA PRO A 61 -3.82 6.82 -0.04
C PRO A 61 -4.97 7.23 -0.97
N GLU A 62 -5.85 6.31 -1.39
CA GLU A 62 -6.98 6.66 -2.26
C GLU A 62 -7.96 7.60 -1.56
N TYR A 63 -8.29 7.32 -0.30
CA TYR A 63 -9.14 8.20 0.49
C TYR A 63 -8.51 9.57 0.70
N LEU A 64 -7.23 9.64 1.07
CA LEU A 64 -6.53 10.91 1.28
C LEU A 64 -6.48 11.73 -0.02
N ASN A 65 -6.21 11.10 -1.16
CA ASN A 65 -6.24 11.76 -2.47
C ASN A 65 -7.64 12.29 -2.80
N ALA A 66 -8.69 11.54 -2.51
CA ALA A 66 -10.07 11.98 -2.71
C ALA A 66 -10.42 13.18 -1.82
N ILE A 67 -10.01 13.17 -0.54
CA ILE A 67 -10.16 14.28 0.41
C ILE A 67 -9.44 15.53 -0.11
N ILE A 68 -8.20 15.40 -0.57
CA ILE A 68 -7.42 16.50 -1.16
C ILE A 68 -8.11 17.05 -2.41
N CYS A 69 -8.61 16.17 -3.28
CA CYS A 69 -9.36 16.61 -4.47
C CYS A 69 -10.61 17.39 -4.09
N ALA A 70 -11.36 16.95 -3.07
CA ALA A 70 -12.54 17.65 -2.56
C ALA A 70 -12.18 19.04 -1.99
N ALA A 71 -11.08 19.13 -1.23
CA ALA A 71 -10.57 20.39 -0.71
C ALA A 71 -10.20 21.36 -1.84
N ARG A 72 -9.45 20.89 -2.85
CA ARG A 72 -9.00 21.72 -3.98
C ARG A 72 -10.12 22.20 -4.90
N VAL A 73 -11.28 21.56 -4.89
CA VAL A 73 -12.47 22.05 -5.60
C VAL A 73 -13.39 22.92 -4.71
N GLY A 74 -13.01 23.18 -3.46
CA GLY A 74 -13.77 23.98 -2.50
C GLY A 74 -15.01 23.28 -1.93
N ALA A 75 -15.13 21.95 -2.04
CA ALA A 75 -16.28 21.19 -1.60
C ALA A 75 -16.09 20.71 -0.14
N VAL A 76 -16.15 21.64 0.82
CA VAL A 76 -15.90 21.36 2.26
C VAL A 76 -16.83 20.28 2.82
N ASP A 77 -18.10 20.26 2.44
CA ASP A 77 -19.04 19.21 2.87
C ASP A 77 -18.58 17.82 2.40
N LYS A 78 -18.01 17.73 1.19
CA LYS A 78 -17.45 16.48 0.65
C LYS A 78 -16.15 16.09 1.35
N VAL A 79 -15.32 17.05 1.76
CA VAL A 79 -14.14 16.77 2.59
C VAL A 79 -14.57 16.05 3.87
N GLN A 80 -15.59 16.55 4.56
CA GLN A 80 -16.10 15.93 5.80
C GLN A 80 -16.74 14.55 5.54
N GLU A 81 -17.59 14.43 4.53
CA GLU A 81 -18.25 13.17 4.13
C GLU A 81 -17.21 12.07 3.83
N ILE A 82 -16.25 12.35 2.96
CA ILE A 82 -15.24 11.37 2.55
C ILE A 82 -14.33 11.04 3.73
N THR A 83 -14.04 12.00 4.62
CA THR A 83 -13.22 11.73 5.80
C THR A 83 -13.91 10.79 6.80
N CYS A 84 -15.23 10.89 6.97
CA CYS A 84 -15.98 9.89 7.74
C CYS A 84 -15.79 8.49 7.16
N GLU A 85 -15.97 8.33 5.86
CA GLU A 85 -15.76 7.04 5.18
C GLU A 85 -14.32 6.56 5.32
N ALA A 86 -13.34 7.43 5.08
CA ALA A 86 -11.92 7.13 5.15
C ALA A 86 -11.50 6.60 6.53
N VAL A 87 -11.95 7.25 7.60
CA VAL A 87 -11.64 6.84 8.97
C VAL A 87 -12.34 5.53 9.30
N ILE A 88 -13.64 5.39 8.99
CA ILE A 88 -14.43 4.21 9.36
C ILE A 88 -14.04 2.96 8.55
N GLN A 89 -13.71 3.11 7.27
CA GLN A 89 -13.47 1.98 6.35
C GLN A 89 -11.99 1.63 6.23
N ALA A 90 -11.09 2.61 6.24
CA ALA A 90 -9.65 2.39 6.00
C ALA A 90 -8.76 2.74 7.20
N GLY A 91 -9.33 3.22 8.31
CA GLY A 91 -8.57 3.56 9.50
C GLY A 91 -7.53 4.66 9.26
N VAL A 92 -7.84 5.64 8.39
CA VAL A 92 -6.95 6.78 8.12
C VAL A 92 -6.60 7.47 9.44
N SER A 93 -5.31 7.69 9.67
CA SER A 93 -4.81 8.30 10.90
C SER A 93 -5.10 9.80 10.96
N LEU A 94 -5.10 10.35 12.18
CA LEU A 94 -5.39 11.77 12.43
C LEU A 94 -4.34 12.71 11.82
N GLU A 95 -3.07 12.31 11.83
CA GLU A 95 -1.95 13.15 11.40
C GLU A 95 -2.16 13.72 9.98
N PRO A 96 -2.32 12.93 8.90
CA PRO A 96 -2.50 13.48 7.55
C PRO A 96 -3.76 14.36 7.42
N LEU A 97 -4.79 14.16 8.24
CA LEU A 97 -6.01 14.98 8.23
C LEU A 97 -5.79 16.37 8.87
N THR A 98 -4.80 16.49 9.74
CA THR A 98 -4.53 17.71 10.54
C THR A 98 -3.30 18.48 10.07
N THR A 99 -2.38 17.83 9.36
CA THR A 99 -1.10 18.44 8.97
C THR A 99 -0.95 18.69 7.47
N HIS A 100 -1.80 18.10 6.62
CA HIS A 100 -1.68 18.26 5.17
C HIS A 100 -1.99 19.70 4.72
N GLU A 101 -1.16 20.24 3.82
CA GLU A 101 -1.21 21.64 3.37
C GLU A 101 -2.59 22.06 2.81
N ASP A 102 -3.22 21.18 2.04
CA ASP A 102 -4.55 21.43 1.46
C ASP A 102 -5.70 21.40 2.50
N LEU A 103 -5.45 20.92 3.72
CA LEU A 103 -6.49 20.67 4.73
C LEU A 103 -6.34 21.54 5.99
N ILE A 104 -5.10 21.90 6.34
CA ILE A 104 -4.78 22.58 7.60
C ILE A 104 -5.48 23.94 7.74
N ASP A 105 -5.67 24.66 6.64
CA ASP A 105 -6.30 25.99 6.64
C ASP A 105 -7.84 25.95 6.59
N ILE A 106 -8.45 24.77 6.41
CA ILE A 106 -9.91 24.61 6.39
C ILE A 106 -10.42 24.55 7.83
N LYS A 107 -10.57 25.70 8.48
CA LYS A 107 -10.96 25.82 9.91
C LYS A 107 -12.18 24.99 10.32
N VAL A 108 -13.22 25.01 9.49
CA VAL A 108 -14.46 24.24 9.75
C VAL A 108 -14.20 22.73 9.72
N PHE A 109 -13.32 22.27 8.83
CA PHE A 109 -12.91 20.87 8.78
C PHE A 109 -12.01 20.49 9.96
N GLN A 110 -11.05 21.35 10.34
CA GLN A 110 -10.18 21.10 11.49
C GLN A 110 -10.99 20.96 12.78
N GLN A 111 -11.97 21.85 13.01
CA GLN A 111 -12.89 21.73 14.13
C GLN A 111 -13.69 20.42 14.06
N PHE A 112 -14.23 20.09 12.89
CA PHE A 112 -14.98 18.85 12.67
C PHE A 112 -14.16 17.60 13.01
N ILE A 113 -12.91 17.51 12.55
CA ILE A 113 -12.06 16.34 12.83
C ILE A 113 -11.61 16.29 14.28
N HIS A 114 -11.31 17.43 14.91
CA HIS A 114 -11.05 17.48 16.35
C HIS A 114 -12.22 16.91 17.16
N ASP A 115 -13.46 17.26 16.81
CA ASP A 115 -14.65 16.86 17.55
C ASP A 115 -15.11 15.41 17.26
N LYS A 116 -14.81 14.87 16.07
CA LYS A 116 -15.39 13.61 15.58
C LYS A 116 -14.41 12.45 15.50
N TYR A 117 -13.10 12.70 15.40
CA TYR A 117 -12.13 11.66 15.04
C TYR A 117 -12.20 10.43 15.96
N ASP A 118 -12.17 10.58 17.28
CA ASP A 118 -12.19 9.45 18.21
C ASP A 118 -13.45 8.59 18.05
N SER A 119 -14.60 9.22 17.77
CA SER A 119 -15.86 8.52 17.55
C SER A 119 -15.87 7.74 16.23
N LEU A 120 -15.29 8.31 15.17
CA LEU A 120 -15.14 7.66 13.87
C LEU A 120 -14.13 6.50 13.94
N TYR A 121 -13.00 6.70 14.62
CA TYR A 121 -11.96 5.70 14.74
C TYR A 121 -12.41 4.51 15.62
N LYS A 122 -13.29 4.76 16.59
CA LYS A 122 -13.97 3.68 17.32
C LYS A 122 -14.85 2.84 16.40
N LEU A 123 -15.58 3.46 15.47
CA LEU A 123 -16.40 2.74 14.49
C LEU A 123 -15.55 1.87 13.56
N TYR A 124 -14.34 2.30 13.21
CA TYR A 124 -13.37 1.47 12.48
C TYR A 124 -13.07 0.16 13.22
N TYR A 125 -12.65 0.21 14.49
CA TYR A 125 -12.39 -1.04 15.23
C TYR A 125 -13.63 -1.91 15.43
N GLN A 126 -14.81 -1.30 15.48
CA GLN A 126 -16.08 -2.04 15.57
C GLN A 126 -16.47 -2.72 14.25
N SER A 127 -15.98 -2.24 13.10
CA SER A 127 -16.25 -2.83 11.78
C SER A 127 -15.39 -4.07 11.50
N ILE A 128 -14.30 -4.25 12.24
CA ILE A 128 -13.37 -5.38 12.07
C ILE A 128 -14.03 -6.69 12.51
N PRO A 129 -14.23 -7.68 11.61
CA PRO A 129 -14.99 -8.90 11.93
C PRO A 129 -14.40 -9.74 13.05
N ASN A 130 -13.07 -9.74 13.19
CA ASN A 130 -12.37 -10.43 14.26
C ASN A 130 -11.27 -9.54 14.83
N LEU A 131 -11.67 -8.64 15.72
CA LEU A 131 -10.76 -7.67 16.34
C LEU A 131 -9.58 -8.34 17.06
N THR A 132 -9.80 -9.49 17.71
CA THR A 132 -8.71 -10.21 18.40
C THR A 132 -7.63 -10.68 17.42
N VAL A 133 -8.02 -11.26 16.27
CA VAL A 133 -7.07 -11.69 15.24
C VAL A 133 -6.38 -10.50 14.60
N TYR A 134 -7.13 -9.44 14.30
CA TYR A 134 -6.56 -8.20 13.78
C TYR A 134 -5.47 -7.65 14.72
N LEU A 135 -5.75 -7.54 16.02
CA LEU A 135 -4.79 -7.03 17.01
C LEU A 135 -3.56 -7.93 17.16
N LYS A 136 -3.70 -9.25 17.01
CA LYS A 136 -2.55 -10.16 16.96
C LYS A 136 -1.64 -9.86 15.76
N VAL A 137 -2.21 -9.61 14.59
CA VAL A 137 -1.43 -9.24 13.40
C VAL A 137 -0.77 -7.87 13.59
N GLU A 138 -1.46 -6.90 14.20
CA GLU A 138 -0.87 -5.60 14.56
C GLU A 138 0.30 -5.74 15.53
N GLU A 139 0.24 -6.67 16.49
CA GLU A 139 1.36 -6.96 17.39
C GLU A 139 2.59 -7.50 16.62
N LEU A 140 2.37 -8.41 15.66
CA LEU A 140 3.44 -8.90 14.79
C LEU A 140 4.05 -7.76 13.96
N MET A 141 3.20 -6.85 13.45
CA MET A 141 3.62 -5.66 12.71
C MET A 141 4.44 -4.72 13.57
N ALA A 142 3.97 -4.41 14.79
CA ALA A 142 4.69 -3.54 15.73
C ALA A 142 6.07 -4.10 16.05
N ARG A 143 6.18 -5.43 16.23
CA ARG A 143 7.46 -6.11 16.43
C ARG A 143 8.39 -6.00 15.21
N ASP A 144 7.86 -6.17 14.00
CA ASP A 144 8.60 -5.99 12.74
C ASP A 144 9.11 -4.54 12.59
N GLN A 145 8.24 -3.56 12.81
CA GLN A 145 8.61 -2.15 12.67
C GLN A 145 9.61 -1.71 13.74
N PHE A 146 9.47 -2.20 14.98
CA PHE A 146 10.41 -1.92 16.05
C PHE A 146 11.83 -2.38 15.69
N VAL A 147 11.99 -3.62 15.23
CA VAL A 147 13.32 -4.16 14.91
C VAL A 147 13.98 -3.41 13.74
N ARG A 148 13.18 -2.91 12.79
CA ARG A 148 13.65 -2.12 11.64
C ARG A 148 14.04 -0.69 12.01
N LYS A 149 13.56 -0.18 13.15
CA LYS A 149 13.88 1.14 13.68
C LYS A 149 14.90 1.09 14.83
N LEU A 150 15.52 -0.06 15.11
CA LEU A 150 16.50 -0.18 16.21
C LEU A 150 17.66 0.82 16.10
N ASP A 151 18.15 1.06 14.90
CA ASP A 151 19.19 2.06 14.65
C ASP A 151 18.73 3.46 15.09
N ASP A 152 17.50 3.81 14.74
CA ASP A 152 16.91 5.11 15.06
C ASP A 152 16.78 5.30 16.56
N TYR A 153 16.29 4.27 17.27
CA TYR A 153 16.22 4.29 18.72
C TYR A 153 17.61 4.40 19.37
N TYR A 154 18.58 3.65 18.86
CA TYR A 154 19.95 3.68 19.37
C TYR A 154 20.60 5.06 19.22
N PHE A 155 20.36 5.75 18.11
CA PHE A 155 20.90 7.09 17.84
C PHE A 155 20.00 8.24 18.30
N GLY A 156 18.82 7.96 18.87
CA GLY A 156 17.85 8.98 19.25
C GLY A 156 17.30 9.77 18.05
N ILE A 157 17.23 9.14 16.87
CA ILE A 157 16.71 9.74 15.65
C ILE A 157 15.19 9.51 15.61
N THR A 158 14.42 10.57 15.46
CA THR A 158 12.96 10.48 15.32
C THR A 158 12.54 10.47 13.85
N ASP A 159 11.33 9.98 13.56
CA ASP A 159 10.74 10.08 12.22
C ASP A 159 10.66 11.55 11.76
N GLY A 160 10.33 12.48 12.66
CA GLY A 160 10.31 13.92 12.37
C GLY A 160 11.68 14.46 11.92
N MET A 161 12.76 14.06 12.61
CA MET A 161 14.13 14.43 12.21
C MET A 161 14.47 13.90 10.82
N LYS A 162 14.05 12.68 10.48
CA LYS A 162 14.25 12.11 9.14
C LYS A 162 13.44 12.85 8.08
N SER A 163 12.16 13.10 8.36
CA SER A 163 11.26 13.82 7.45
C SER A 163 11.78 15.21 7.11
N GLU A 164 12.38 15.93 8.07
CA GLU A 164 13.05 17.21 7.82
C GLU A 164 14.38 17.04 7.07
N ALA A 165 15.18 16.02 7.41
CA ALA A 165 16.50 15.82 6.84
C ALA A 165 16.47 15.37 5.38
N ILE A 166 15.50 14.57 4.94
CA ILE A 166 15.39 14.05 3.58
C ILE A 166 15.37 15.16 2.50
N PRO A 167 14.43 16.13 2.53
CA PRO A 167 14.40 17.18 1.51
C PRO A 167 15.67 18.04 1.52
N LEU A 168 16.20 18.33 2.71
CA LEU A 168 17.44 19.11 2.87
C LEU A 168 18.66 18.35 2.32
N TYR A 169 18.71 17.03 2.51
CA TYR A 169 19.73 16.17 1.91
C TYR A 169 19.64 16.18 0.38
N MET A 170 18.43 16.04 -0.19
CA MET A 170 18.24 16.09 -1.64
C MET A 170 18.62 17.45 -2.23
N GLU A 171 18.30 18.55 -1.54
CA GLU A 171 18.70 19.89 -1.95
C GLU A 171 20.22 20.08 -1.87
N ALA A 172 20.85 19.62 -0.79
CA ALA A 172 22.30 19.65 -0.63
C ALA A 172 23.02 18.86 -1.73
N GLN A 173 22.48 17.70 -2.13
CA GLN A 173 22.97 16.94 -3.28
C GLN A 173 22.90 17.73 -4.58
N LYS A 174 21.78 18.42 -4.85
CA LYS A 174 21.63 19.26 -6.05
C LYS A 174 22.62 20.43 -6.06
N LYS A 175 22.92 21.01 -4.89
CA LYS A 175 23.85 22.14 -4.73
C LYS A 175 25.32 21.72 -4.60
N ASN A 176 25.62 20.41 -4.57
CA ASN A 176 26.94 19.88 -4.23
C ASN A 176 27.50 20.39 -2.89
N ASP A 177 26.63 20.67 -1.91
CA ASP A 177 27.04 21.11 -0.57
C ASP A 177 27.49 19.91 0.26
N THR A 178 28.79 19.64 0.23
CA THR A 178 29.39 18.46 0.88
C THR A 178 29.20 18.44 2.40
N LEU A 179 29.14 19.60 3.06
CA LEU A 179 28.96 19.69 4.50
C LEU A 179 27.52 19.37 4.90
N ALA A 180 26.55 19.97 4.19
CA ALA A 180 25.14 19.68 4.40
C ALA A 180 24.80 18.22 4.06
N ILE A 181 25.35 17.68 2.95
CA ILE A 181 25.23 16.26 2.60
C ILE A 181 25.68 15.38 3.77
N LYS A 182 26.87 15.63 4.33
CA LYS A 182 27.39 14.83 5.46
C LYS A 182 26.49 14.93 6.70
N LYS A 183 26.03 16.15 7.04
CA LYS A 183 25.15 16.41 8.17
C LYS A 183 23.84 15.62 8.05
N TYR A 184 23.09 15.80 6.96
CA TYR A 184 21.78 15.17 6.82
C TYR A 184 21.88 13.66 6.56
N LYS A 185 22.94 13.20 5.88
CA LYS A 185 23.20 11.76 5.73
C LYS A 185 23.36 11.06 7.07
N ALA A 186 23.97 11.69 8.08
CA ALA A 186 24.13 11.10 9.40
C ALA A 186 22.79 10.88 10.14
N ILE A 187 21.74 11.62 9.78
CA ILE A 187 20.38 11.48 10.32
C ILE A 187 19.60 10.42 9.52
N ILE A 188 19.71 10.44 8.19
CA ILE A 188 18.92 9.54 7.33
C ILE A 188 19.51 8.12 7.32
N PHE A 189 20.83 8.02 7.29
CA PHE A 189 21.60 6.79 7.19
C PHE A 189 22.76 6.82 8.20
N PRO A 190 22.46 6.73 9.50
CA PRO A 190 23.50 6.78 10.52
C PRO A 190 24.53 5.67 10.29
N LYS A 191 25.80 6.00 10.51
CA LYS A 191 26.90 5.04 10.33
C LYS A 191 26.92 4.09 11.52
N LEU A 192 26.59 2.83 11.27
CA LEU A 192 26.65 1.76 12.27
C LEU A 192 28.07 1.18 12.36
N GLU A 193 28.45 0.80 13.56
CA GLU A 193 29.56 -0.13 13.77
C GLU A 193 29.17 -1.52 13.21
N GLU A 194 30.15 -2.25 12.68
CA GLU A 194 29.85 -3.51 11.98
C GLU A 194 29.22 -4.56 12.90
N GLU A 195 29.61 -4.60 14.18
CA GLU A 195 29.02 -5.48 15.19
C GLU A 195 27.53 -5.16 15.42
N LEU A 196 27.17 -3.89 15.59
CA LEU A 196 25.79 -3.46 15.77
C LEU A 196 24.94 -3.76 14.53
N LYS A 197 25.50 -3.54 13.33
CA LYS A 197 24.85 -3.87 12.06
C LYS A 197 24.56 -5.37 11.94
N GLN A 198 25.53 -6.23 12.29
CA GLN A 198 25.33 -7.68 12.30
C GLN A 198 24.28 -8.11 13.32
N TYR A 199 24.30 -7.52 14.51
CA TYR A 199 23.29 -7.77 15.53
C TYR A 199 21.89 -7.38 15.05
N ASN A 200 21.72 -6.19 14.46
CA ASN A 200 20.43 -5.71 13.95
C ASN A 200 19.93 -6.57 12.79
N GLN A 201 20.81 -7.01 11.89
CA GLN A 201 20.46 -7.95 10.84
C GLN A 201 19.97 -9.30 11.41
N LYS A 202 20.67 -9.85 12.41
CA LYS A 202 20.28 -11.10 13.06
C LYS A 202 18.93 -10.96 13.79
N MET A 203 18.70 -9.84 14.45
CA MET A 203 17.43 -9.52 15.09
C MET A 203 16.30 -9.44 14.06
N MET A 204 16.49 -8.70 12.96
CA MET A 204 15.49 -8.61 11.89
C MET A 204 15.15 -10.00 11.33
N GLN A 205 16.15 -10.83 11.01
CA GLN A 205 15.92 -12.19 10.51
C GLN A 205 15.17 -13.08 11.50
N THR A 206 15.48 -12.94 12.79
CA THR A 206 14.81 -13.70 13.86
C THR A 206 13.34 -13.28 13.98
N ILE A 207 13.09 -11.97 14.01
CA ILE A 207 11.72 -11.44 14.07
C ILE A 207 10.93 -11.80 12.82
N ASP A 208 11.52 -11.70 11.63
CA ASP A 208 10.90 -12.09 10.36
C ASP A 208 10.48 -13.57 10.41
N SER A 209 11.34 -14.46 10.91
CA SER A 209 11.06 -15.90 11.05
C SER A 209 9.95 -16.20 12.07
N LEU A 210 9.96 -15.52 13.22
CA LEU A 210 8.93 -15.69 14.26
C LEU A 210 7.58 -15.14 13.80
N ASN A 211 7.58 -13.94 13.19
CA ASN A 211 6.37 -13.31 12.65
C ASN A 211 5.75 -14.16 11.55
N ILE A 212 6.54 -14.66 10.60
CA ILE A 212 5.99 -15.43 9.49
C ILE A 212 5.44 -16.78 9.95
N SER A 213 6.09 -17.42 10.94
CA SER A 213 5.60 -18.67 11.53
C SER A 213 4.24 -18.48 12.21
N GLU A 214 4.09 -17.40 12.98
CA GLU A 214 2.81 -17.09 13.63
C GLU A 214 1.73 -16.66 12.62
N LEU A 215 2.10 -15.88 11.60
CA LEU A 215 1.18 -15.49 10.53
C LEU A 215 0.66 -16.72 9.76
N ILE A 216 1.49 -17.75 9.57
CA ILE A 216 1.05 -19.02 9.00
C ILE A 216 -0.04 -19.66 9.86
N ASN A 217 0.11 -19.67 11.19
CA ASN A 217 -0.89 -20.24 12.11
C ASN A 217 -2.19 -19.44 12.05
N ILE A 218 -2.12 -18.10 12.14
CA ILE A 218 -3.27 -17.20 12.00
C ILE A 218 -3.98 -17.46 10.65
N THR A 219 -3.23 -17.58 9.56
CA THR A 219 -3.79 -17.78 8.22
C THR A 219 -4.46 -19.15 8.09
N ARG A 220 -3.94 -20.20 8.74
CA ARG A 220 -4.58 -21.53 8.77
C ARG A 220 -5.94 -21.50 9.48
N GLU A 221 -6.00 -20.80 10.61
CA GLU A 221 -7.18 -20.80 11.48
C GLU A 221 -8.26 -19.81 11.01
N HIS A 222 -7.85 -18.67 10.47
CA HIS A 222 -8.73 -17.53 10.22
C HIS A 222 -8.72 -17.03 8.78
N GLY A 223 -7.93 -17.64 7.90
CA GLY A 223 -7.72 -17.15 6.53
C GLY A 223 -6.80 -15.93 6.48
N TRP A 224 -6.56 -15.43 5.27
CA TRP A 224 -5.69 -14.27 5.05
C TRP A 224 -6.22 -13.01 5.75
N GLN A 225 -5.32 -12.29 6.42
CA GLN A 225 -5.61 -11.01 7.07
C GLN A 225 -5.00 -9.86 6.28
N LYS A 226 -5.81 -8.88 5.86
CA LYS A 226 -5.35 -7.79 4.99
C LYS A 226 -4.18 -7.00 5.60
N ASN A 227 -4.28 -6.70 6.90
CA ASN A 227 -3.25 -5.95 7.63
C ASN A 227 -1.92 -6.73 7.80
N ALA A 228 -1.87 -8.01 7.43
CA ALA A 228 -0.64 -8.80 7.41
C ALA A 228 0.21 -8.63 6.14
N TRP A 229 -0.24 -7.84 5.16
CA TRP A 229 0.42 -7.71 3.86
C TRP A 229 1.91 -7.36 3.98
N PHE A 230 2.27 -6.39 4.83
CA PHE A 230 3.68 -5.99 5.00
C PHE A 230 4.55 -7.10 5.60
N LEU A 231 4.01 -7.93 6.50
CA LEU A 231 4.75 -9.07 7.07
C LEU A 231 5.14 -10.06 5.97
N LEU A 232 4.22 -10.35 5.05
CA LEU A 232 4.50 -11.20 3.88
C LEU A 232 5.44 -10.51 2.89
N TRP A 233 5.24 -9.21 2.64
CA TRP A 233 6.11 -8.40 1.78
C TRP A 233 7.56 -8.41 2.28
N HIS A 234 7.81 -8.41 3.58
CA HIS A 234 9.17 -8.48 4.11
C HIS A 234 9.88 -9.80 3.81
N GLN A 235 9.15 -10.87 3.47
CA GLN A 235 9.72 -12.13 3.00
C GLN A 235 10.11 -12.11 1.52
N ARG A 236 9.74 -11.09 0.74
CA ARG A 236 9.89 -11.01 -0.73
C ARG A 236 11.30 -11.33 -1.26
N GLY A 237 12.33 -11.25 -0.40
CA GLY A 237 13.70 -11.58 -0.74
C GLY A 237 13.89 -12.97 -1.34
N SER A 238 13.11 -13.95 -0.87
CA SER A 238 13.12 -15.35 -1.33
C SER A 238 11.91 -15.72 -2.20
N TYR A 239 11.15 -14.73 -2.67
CA TYR A 239 9.94 -15.00 -3.45
C TYR A 239 10.25 -15.83 -4.70
N GLY A 240 9.54 -16.95 -4.85
CA GLY A 240 9.72 -17.89 -5.96
C GLY A 240 10.71 -19.01 -5.68
N GLU A 241 11.37 -19.03 -4.52
CA GLU A 241 12.14 -20.17 -4.03
C GLU A 241 11.22 -21.25 -3.44
N ASP A 242 11.75 -22.48 -3.37
CA ASP A 242 11.01 -23.66 -2.88
C ASP A 242 11.00 -23.75 -1.34
N THR A 243 10.52 -22.71 -0.66
CA THR A 243 10.50 -22.64 0.81
C THR A 243 9.14 -23.05 1.38
N PRO A 244 9.07 -23.59 2.63
CA PRO A 244 7.80 -23.89 3.29
C PRO A 244 6.86 -22.68 3.37
N THR A 245 7.41 -21.49 3.63
CA THR A 245 6.67 -20.22 3.68
C THR A 245 5.97 -19.94 2.35
N TRP A 246 6.70 -19.98 1.23
CA TRP A 246 6.11 -19.66 -0.08
C TRP A 246 5.16 -20.73 -0.57
N LYS A 247 5.45 -22.01 -0.32
CA LYS A 247 4.50 -23.10 -0.60
C LYS A 247 3.16 -22.88 0.10
N PHE A 248 3.22 -22.48 1.38
CA PHE A 248 2.03 -22.21 2.16
C PHE A 248 1.26 -20.99 1.64
N PHE A 249 1.90 -19.82 1.57
CA PHE A 249 1.20 -18.59 1.21
C PHE A 249 0.75 -18.56 -0.25
N LYS A 250 1.50 -19.13 -1.20
CA LYS A 250 1.01 -19.29 -2.58
C LYS A 250 -0.33 -20.02 -2.59
N LYS A 251 -0.39 -21.19 -1.97
CA LYS A 251 -1.62 -21.97 -1.89
C LYS A 251 -2.75 -21.20 -1.18
N ALA A 252 -2.47 -20.58 -0.03
CA ALA A 252 -3.49 -19.90 0.76
C ALA A 252 -4.07 -18.68 0.03
N ILE A 253 -3.22 -17.82 -0.53
CA ILE A 253 -3.65 -16.62 -1.26
C ILE A 253 -4.32 -16.99 -2.58
N ASP A 254 -3.81 -17.96 -3.34
CA ASP A 254 -4.43 -18.38 -4.59
C ASP A 254 -5.85 -18.92 -4.35
N GLN A 255 -6.08 -19.56 -3.20
CA GLN A 255 -7.42 -19.95 -2.77
C GLN A 255 -8.32 -18.74 -2.50
N GLU A 256 -7.81 -17.66 -1.89
CA GLU A 256 -8.56 -16.43 -1.66
C GLU A 256 -8.85 -15.65 -2.96
N ILE A 257 -7.90 -15.62 -3.90
CA ILE A 257 -8.12 -15.09 -5.25
C ILE A 257 -9.23 -15.89 -5.96
N ALA A 258 -9.15 -17.23 -5.91
CA ALA A 258 -10.15 -18.12 -6.50
C ALA A 258 -11.55 -18.04 -5.85
N LYS A 259 -11.64 -17.50 -4.61
CA LYS A 259 -12.90 -17.19 -3.93
C LYS A 259 -13.42 -15.78 -4.24
N GLY A 260 -12.64 -14.92 -4.92
CA GLY A 260 -12.99 -13.52 -5.14
C GLY A 260 -12.88 -12.66 -3.88
N GLN A 261 -12.01 -13.05 -2.95
CA GLN A 261 -11.70 -12.30 -1.73
C GLN A 261 -10.44 -11.45 -1.87
N LEU A 262 -9.55 -11.80 -2.81
CA LEU A 262 -8.38 -11.02 -3.19
C LEU A 262 -8.34 -10.79 -4.71
N PRO A 263 -7.72 -9.70 -5.18
CA PRO A 263 -7.55 -9.43 -6.60
C PRO A 263 -6.51 -10.38 -7.21
N LYS A 264 -6.66 -10.70 -8.50
CA LYS A 264 -5.64 -11.47 -9.26
C LYS A 264 -4.26 -10.80 -9.25
N SER A 265 -4.23 -9.47 -9.12
CA SER A 265 -3.03 -8.66 -9.08
C SER A 265 -2.23 -8.75 -7.76
N PHE A 266 -2.71 -9.47 -6.75
CA PHE A 266 -2.04 -9.57 -5.44
C PHE A 266 -0.54 -9.89 -5.52
N TRP A 267 -0.15 -10.76 -6.45
CA TRP A 267 1.24 -11.20 -6.62
C TRP A 267 2.12 -10.27 -7.46
N ALA A 268 1.52 -9.32 -8.18
CA ALA A 268 2.24 -8.42 -9.09
C ALA A 268 3.44 -7.70 -8.45
N PRO A 269 3.37 -7.17 -7.21
CA PRO A 269 4.52 -6.51 -6.58
C PRO A 269 5.70 -7.46 -6.35
N PHE A 270 5.42 -8.72 -6.01
CA PHE A 270 6.43 -9.74 -5.73
C PHE A 270 7.09 -10.24 -7.01
N GLU A 271 6.28 -10.48 -8.04
CA GLU A 271 6.73 -10.93 -9.35
C GLU A 271 7.58 -9.86 -10.04
N ASP A 272 7.16 -8.60 -9.97
CA ASP A 272 7.93 -7.46 -10.49
C ASP A 272 9.27 -7.31 -9.79
N LEU A 273 9.29 -7.32 -8.45
CA LEU A 273 10.55 -7.17 -7.72
C LEU A 273 11.52 -8.31 -8.04
N ARG A 274 11.03 -9.55 -8.14
CA ARG A 274 11.84 -10.69 -8.55
C ARG A 274 12.37 -10.48 -9.96
N SER A 275 11.51 -10.13 -10.92
CA SER A 275 11.89 -9.91 -12.32
C SER A 275 12.91 -8.79 -12.47
N ILE A 276 12.76 -7.68 -11.75
CA ILE A 276 13.73 -6.58 -11.74
C ILE A 276 15.09 -7.07 -11.23
N ARG A 277 15.13 -7.89 -10.18
CA ARG A 277 16.38 -8.43 -9.63
C ARG A 277 17.07 -9.41 -10.57
N THR A 278 16.31 -10.18 -11.35
CA THR A 278 16.87 -11.22 -12.22
C THR A 278 17.16 -10.73 -13.64
N THR A 279 16.33 -9.84 -14.19
CA THR A 279 16.38 -9.41 -15.59
C THR A 279 16.50 -7.90 -15.76
N GLY A 280 16.31 -7.11 -14.70
CA GLY A 280 16.30 -5.64 -14.77
C GLY A 280 15.00 -5.04 -15.33
N VAL A 281 13.99 -5.87 -15.62
CA VAL A 281 12.71 -5.46 -16.22
C VAL A 281 11.55 -5.87 -15.31
N SER A 282 10.58 -4.98 -15.16
CA SER A 282 9.30 -5.19 -14.49
C SER A 282 8.29 -5.81 -15.46
N ILE A 283 7.49 -6.77 -14.99
CA ILE A 283 6.53 -7.53 -15.79
C ILE A 283 5.28 -6.71 -16.03
N TYR A 284 4.77 -6.08 -14.97
CA TYR A 284 3.50 -5.37 -14.97
C TYR A 284 3.64 -3.85 -14.85
N GLY A 285 4.82 -3.34 -14.52
CA GLY A 285 5.00 -1.95 -14.14
C GLY A 285 4.39 -1.61 -12.77
N TYR A 286 4.18 -2.60 -11.90
CA TYR A 286 3.78 -2.38 -10.50
C TYR A 286 4.93 -1.77 -9.72
N HIS A 287 6.16 -2.28 -9.81
CA HIS A 287 7.32 -1.69 -9.10
C HIS A 287 8.06 -0.70 -10.02
N PRO A 288 8.72 0.36 -9.48
CA PRO A 288 9.66 1.16 -10.25
C PRO A 288 10.69 0.28 -10.97
N GLY A 289 10.80 0.44 -12.28
CA GLY A 289 11.68 -0.32 -13.17
C GLY A 289 11.32 -0.07 -14.64
N LYS A 290 12.21 -0.51 -15.54
CA LYS A 290 11.91 -0.53 -16.99
C LYS A 290 10.84 -1.59 -17.27
N VAL A 291 10.03 -1.39 -18.30
CA VAL A 291 9.01 -2.33 -18.76
C VAL A 291 9.20 -2.62 -20.25
N ASP A 292 8.78 -3.82 -20.68
CA ASP A 292 8.69 -4.18 -22.10
C ASP A 292 7.42 -3.52 -22.69
N PRO A 293 7.54 -2.51 -23.57
CA PRO A 293 6.39 -1.77 -24.10
C PRO A 293 5.42 -2.65 -24.90
N GLU A 294 5.91 -3.75 -25.49
CA GLU A 294 5.08 -4.64 -26.31
C GLU A 294 4.26 -5.61 -25.45
N LYS A 295 4.72 -5.92 -24.24
CA LYS A 295 4.13 -6.96 -23.39
C LYS A 295 3.47 -6.44 -22.12
N VAL A 296 3.87 -5.28 -21.60
CA VAL A 296 3.44 -4.82 -20.27
C VAL A 296 1.92 -4.75 -20.14
N ASN A 297 1.22 -4.20 -21.14
CA ASN A 297 -0.24 -4.11 -21.09
C ASN A 297 -0.95 -5.45 -21.32
N GLN A 298 -0.36 -6.36 -22.10
CA GLN A 298 -0.86 -7.74 -22.24
C GLN A 298 -0.75 -8.47 -20.89
N ASN A 299 0.39 -8.36 -20.21
CA ASN A 299 0.59 -8.95 -18.89
C ASN A 299 -0.36 -8.35 -17.84
N ARG A 300 -0.57 -7.03 -17.86
CA ARG A 300 -1.50 -6.35 -16.95
C ARG A 300 -2.94 -6.83 -17.14
N GLU A 301 -3.38 -6.99 -18.39
CA GLU A 301 -4.71 -7.50 -18.71
C GLU A 301 -4.94 -8.91 -18.13
N LEU A 302 -3.94 -9.80 -18.20
CA LEU A 302 -4.04 -11.17 -17.68
C LEU A 302 -4.33 -11.24 -16.18
N ILE A 303 -3.87 -10.24 -15.42
CA ILE A 303 -4.06 -10.16 -13.96
C ILE A 303 -5.05 -9.08 -13.53
N GLY A 304 -5.80 -8.51 -14.48
CA GLY A 304 -6.86 -7.54 -14.19
C GLY A 304 -6.37 -6.14 -13.83
N LEU A 305 -5.11 -5.81 -14.10
CA LEU A 305 -4.57 -4.46 -13.89
C LEU A 305 -4.93 -3.55 -15.07
N PRO A 306 -5.25 -2.26 -14.83
CA PRO A 306 -5.56 -1.32 -15.90
C PRO A 306 -4.32 -0.99 -16.75
N ALA A 307 -4.47 -0.83 -18.07
CA ALA A 307 -3.35 -0.54 -18.97
C ALA A 307 -2.61 0.78 -18.62
N LEU A 308 -1.29 0.77 -18.82
CA LEU A 308 -0.44 1.95 -18.81
C LEU A 308 -0.56 2.70 -20.16
N SER A 309 -0.47 4.03 -20.14
CA SER A 309 -0.35 4.82 -21.36
C SER A 309 1.06 4.75 -21.95
N ASP A 310 1.20 5.09 -23.23
CA ASP A 310 2.51 5.16 -23.90
C ASP A 310 3.45 6.14 -23.18
N ASP A 311 2.93 7.27 -22.69
CA ASP A 311 3.69 8.24 -21.92
C ASP A 311 4.18 7.67 -20.58
N GLU A 312 3.36 6.88 -19.89
CA GLU A 312 3.76 6.24 -18.63
C GLU A 312 4.83 5.17 -18.86
N ILE A 313 4.67 4.38 -19.92
CA ILE A 313 5.66 3.38 -20.35
C ILE A 313 6.99 4.07 -20.67
N LYS A 314 6.94 5.16 -21.46
CA LYS A 314 8.11 5.96 -21.82
C LYS A 314 8.77 6.56 -20.57
N ALA A 315 8.00 7.21 -19.70
CA ALA A 315 8.51 7.83 -18.48
C ALA A 315 9.21 6.82 -17.55
N ARG A 316 8.66 5.61 -17.42
CA ARG A 316 9.28 4.50 -16.66
C ARG A 316 10.60 4.06 -17.28
N ASN A 317 10.66 3.95 -18.60
CA ASN A 317 11.86 3.52 -19.29
C ASN A 317 12.98 4.58 -19.28
N ASP A 318 12.60 5.86 -19.31
CA ASP A 318 13.52 7.00 -19.20
C ASP A 318 14.05 7.19 -17.77
N ASN A 319 13.23 6.93 -16.75
CA ASN A 319 13.62 7.04 -15.34
C ASN A 319 13.15 5.84 -14.50
N PRO A 320 13.83 4.68 -14.61
CA PRO A 320 13.40 3.44 -13.96
C PRO A 320 13.50 3.46 -12.43
N ARG A 321 14.13 4.49 -11.85
CA ARG A 321 14.26 4.67 -10.40
C ARG A 321 13.23 5.63 -9.79
N ALA A 322 12.53 6.40 -10.62
CA ALA A 322 11.47 7.32 -10.17
C ALA A 322 10.06 6.83 -10.50
N GLY A 323 9.91 5.60 -10.99
CA GLY A 323 8.61 5.00 -11.28
C GLY A 323 7.76 4.85 -10.01
N ARG A 324 6.45 5.08 -10.14
CA ARG A 324 5.50 4.87 -9.05
C ARG A 324 5.23 3.39 -8.80
N MET A 325 4.71 3.06 -7.63
CA MET A 325 3.99 1.81 -7.45
C MET A 325 2.53 2.00 -7.87
N PHE A 326 1.99 1.11 -8.71
CA PHE A 326 0.62 1.19 -9.25
C PHE A 326 -0.22 0.01 -8.84
#